data_AF-A0A972UYN4-F1
#
_entry.id   AF-A0A972UYN4-F1
#
_cell.length_a   1.000
_cell.length_b   1.000
_cell.length_c   1.000
_cell.angle_alpha   90.00
_cell.angle_beta   90.00
_cell.angle_gamma   90.00
#
_symmetry.space_group_name_H-M   'P 1'
#
loop_
_entity.id
_entity.type
_entity.pdbx_description
1 polymer ?
#
loop_
_entity_poly.entity_id
_entity_poly.type
_entity_poly.pdbx_seq_one_letter_code
_entity_poly.pdbx_strand_id
1 'polypeptide(L)'
;PHLSNRFQNNQVLYILPVLTFLSIANIPRLASKKKFAKAFFFSSLTISLLLILVAVELYPVLLFSTIDPKYSIDIYNAASSDKSIQIMLTIAAIGAPLVLGYTLFVYRTFRGKVKLDETSY
;
A
#
# COMPACT_ATOMS: atom_id res chain seq x y z
N PRO A 1 17.67 9.17 12.49
CA PRO A 1 18.80 9.77 11.71
C PRO A 1 18.99 9.22 10.28
N HIS A 2 18.30 8.14 9.87
CA HIS A 2 18.52 7.48 8.56
C HIS A 2 17.59 8.00 7.46
N LEU A 3 16.37 8.43 7.84
CA LEU A 3 15.38 9.06 6.96
C LEU A 3 15.91 10.33 6.29
N SER A 4 16.31 11.32 7.09
CA SER A 4 16.71 12.64 6.58
C SER A 4 17.83 12.56 5.54
N ASN A 5 18.79 11.65 5.70
CA ASN A 5 19.93 11.52 4.79
C ASN A 5 19.54 10.96 3.42
N ARG A 6 18.57 10.02 3.36
CA ARG A 6 18.04 9.48 2.10
C ARG A 6 17.27 10.53 1.30
N PHE A 7 16.41 11.29 1.99
CA PHE A 7 15.61 12.33 1.36
C PHE A 7 16.46 13.53 0.89
N GLN A 8 17.51 13.90 1.63
CA GLN A 8 18.44 14.96 1.23
C GLN A 8 19.23 14.59 -0.03
N ASN A 9 19.64 13.34 -0.18
CA ASN A 9 20.43 12.89 -1.32
C ASN A 9 19.58 12.64 -2.57
N ASN A 10 18.26 12.41 -2.41
CA ASN A 10 17.37 12.12 -3.53
C ASN A 10 16.06 12.90 -3.42
N GLN A 11 16.09 14.13 -3.93
CA GLN A 11 15.00 15.11 -3.82
C GLN A 11 13.65 14.61 -4.35
N VAL A 12 13.66 13.66 -5.30
CA VAL A 12 12.46 13.04 -5.86
C VAL A 12 11.64 12.29 -4.78
N LEU A 13 12.29 11.80 -3.72
CA LEU A 13 11.62 11.05 -2.67
C LEU A 13 10.64 11.93 -1.85
N TYR A 14 10.84 13.26 -1.80
CA TYR A 14 9.91 14.18 -1.15
C TYR A 14 8.52 14.22 -1.78
N ILE A 15 8.37 13.77 -3.04
CA ILE A 15 7.08 13.69 -3.71
C ILE A 15 6.14 12.75 -2.94
N LEU A 16 6.66 11.67 -2.36
CA LEU A 16 5.86 10.64 -1.69
C LEU A 16 5.16 11.14 -0.40
N PRO A 17 5.85 11.78 0.58
CA PRO A 17 5.17 12.34 1.75
C PRO A 17 4.24 13.50 1.37
N VAL A 18 4.57 14.30 0.34
CA VAL A 18 3.68 15.35 -0.17
C VAL A 18 2.40 14.75 -0.75
N LEU A 19 2.51 13.71 -1.59
CA LEU A 19 1.35 12.98 -2.12
C LEU A 19 0.51 12.33 -1.03
N THR A 20 1.15 11.81 0.02
CA THR A 20 0.46 11.22 1.17
C THR A 20 -0.35 12.28 1.91
N PHE A 21 0.26 13.42 2.21
CA PHE A 21 -0.42 14.55 2.84
C PHE A 21 -1.59 15.08 2.00
N LEU A 22 -1.38 15.23 0.69
CA LEU A 22 -2.44 15.65 -0.24
C LEU A 22 -3.57 14.62 -0.29
N SER A 23 -3.25 13.32 -0.21
CA SER A 23 -4.27 12.26 -0.20
C SER A 23 -5.14 12.34 1.05
N ILE A 24 -4.52 12.51 2.22
CA ILE A 24 -5.22 12.69 3.51
C ILE A 24 -6.10 13.95 3.47
N ALA A 25 -5.55 15.08 3.04
CA ALA A 25 -6.27 16.37 3.01
C ALA A 25 -7.49 16.34 2.07
N ASN A 26 -7.47 15.52 1.02
CA ASN A 26 -8.60 15.39 0.10
C ASN A 26 -9.77 14.60 0.71
N ILE A 27 -9.56 13.71 1.68
CA ILE A 27 -10.61 12.89 2.30
C ILE A 27 -11.73 13.76 2.93
N PRO A 28 -11.45 14.66 3.90
CA PRO A 28 -12.50 15.47 4.52
C PRO A 28 -13.19 16.38 3.49
N ARG A 29 -12.43 16.98 2.57
CA ARG A 29 -12.97 17.82 1.50
C ARG A 29 -13.98 17.08 0.62
N LEU A 30 -13.71 15.82 0.28
CA LEU A 30 -14.58 15.00 -0.56
C LEU A 30 -15.76 14.44 0.23
N ALA A 31 -15.57 14.12 1.51
CA ALA A 31 -16.63 13.71 2.42
C ALA A 31 -17.66 14.83 2.64
N SER A 32 -17.22 16.07 2.90
CA SER A 32 -18.11 17.23 3.02
C SER A 32 -18.91 17.51 1.73
N LYS A 33 -18.34 17.19 0.56
CA LYS A 33 -19.02 17.29 -0.74
C LYS A 33 -19.92 16.10 -1.07
N LYS A 34 -20.14 15.17 -0.14
CA LYS A 34 -20.92 13.93 -0.31
C LYS A 34 -20.43 13.04 -1.47
N LYS A 35 -19.15 13.16 -1.86
CA LYS A 35 -18.52 12.35 -2.94
C LYS A 35 -17.83 11.11 -2.37
N PHE A 36 -18.60 10.25 -1.70
CA PHE A 36 -18.10 9.13 -0.91
C PHE A 36 -17.23 8.12 -1.69
N ALA A 37 -17.55 7.81 -2.95
CA ALA A 37 -16.72 6.90 -3.75
C ALA A 37 -15.28 7.43 -3.94
N LYS A 38 -15.14 8.74 -4.17
CA LYS A 38 -13.81 9.36 -4.29
C LYS A 38 -13.12 9.46 -2.93
N ALA A 39 -13.87 9.74 -1.85
CA ALA A 39 -13.30 9.77 -0.50
C ALA A 39 -12.75 8.38 -0.09
N PHE A 40 -13.47 7.30 -0.43
CA PHE A 40 -13.02 5.92 -0.24
C PHE A 40 -11.73 5.61 -1.02
N PHE A 41 -11.67 6.03 -2.29
CA PHE A 41 -10.46 5.88 -3.09
C PHE A 41 -9.24 6.58 -2.47
N PHE A 42 -9.39 7.83 -2.00
CA PHE A 42 -8.31 8.56 -1.34
C PHE A 42 -7.91 7.96 0.02
N SER A 43 -8.85 7.34 0.74
CA SER A 43 -8.54 6.59 1.97
C SER A 43 -7.67 5.36 1.65
N SER A 44 -8.07 4.56 0.66
CA SER A 44 -7.27 3.42 0.19
C SER A 44 -5.88 3.86 -0.29
N LEU A 45 -5.82 4.94 -1.10
CA LEU A 45 -4.58 5.53 -1.58
C LEU A 45 -3.67 6.00 -0.43
N THR A 46 -4.24 6.59 0.62
CA THR A 46 -3.48 7.03 1.81
C THR A 46 -2.80 5.83 2.47
N ILE A 47 -3.53 4.74 2.69
CA ILE A 47 -2.98 3.52 3.31
C ILE A 47 -1.85 2.96 2.43
N SER A 48 -2.06 2.87 1.11
CA SER A 48 -1.02 2.40 0.18
C SER A 48 0.22 3.29 0.20
N LEU A 49 0.06 4.62 0.18
CA LEU A 49 1.19 5.55 0.20
C LEU A 49 1.97 5.50 1.51
N LEU A 50 1.31 5.32 2.65
CA LEU A 50 1.97 5.12 3.94
C LEU A 50 2.81 3.83 3.96
N LEU A 51 2.29 2.73 3.40
CA LEU A 51 3.06 1.49 3.28
C LEU A 51 4.27 1.65 2.35
N ILE A 52 4.09 2.34 1.21
CA ILE A 52 5.20 2.63 0.27
C ILE A 52 6.25 3.52 0.94
N LEU A 53 5.84 4.49 1.76
CA LEU A 53 6.76 5.38 2.48
C LEU A 53 7.70 4.58 3.39
N VAL A 54 7.15 3.64 4.17
CA VAL A 54 7.94 2.73 5.01
C VAL A 54 8.84 1.83 4.17
N ALA A 55 8.33 1.28 3.06
CA ALA A 55 9.12 0.42 2.19
C ALA A 55 10.33 1.15 1.58
N VAL A 56 10.13 2.40 1.11
CA VAL A 56 11.19 3.26 0.57
C VAL A 56 12.21 3.66 1.64
N GLU A 57 11.75 3.92 2.86
CA GLU A 57 12.62 4.22 3.99
C GLU A 57 13.56 3.06 4.32
N LEU A 58 13.02 1.83 4.39
CA LEU A 58 13.77 0.66 4.81
C LEU A 58 14.66 0.11 3.70
N TYR A 59 14.25 0.21 2.43
CA TYR A 59 14.99 -0.39 1.32
C TYR A 59 16.48 0.03 1.30
N PRO A 60 17.44 -0.90 1.16
CA PRO A 60 17.29 -2.36 0.97
C PRO A 60 17.31 -3.19 2.27
N VAL A 61 17.45 -2.57 3.45
CA VAL A 61 17.58 -3.26 4.74
C VAL A 61 16.22 -3.30 5.44
N LEU A 62 15.64 -4.48 5.55
CA LEU A 62 14.31 -4.68 6.13
C LEU A 62 14.33 -4.56 7.66
N LEU A 63 15.41 -5.04 8.29
CA LEU A 63 15.57 -4.99 9.74
C LEU A 63 17.02 -4.67 10.11
N PHE A 64 17.23 -3.54 10.79
CA PHE A 64 18.54 -3.14 11.30
C PHE A 64 18.86 -3.86 12.61
N SER A 65 20.06 -4.43 12.68
CA SER A 65 20.59 -4.98 13.93
C SER A 65 21.09 -3.86 14.84
N THR A 66 20.80 -3.97 16.14
CA THR A 66 21.27 -3.03 17.16
C THR A 66 22.63 -3.41 17.77
N ILE A 67 23.11 -4.64 17.51
CA ILE A 67 24.35 -5.17 18.10
C ILE A 67 25.53 -5.01 17.15
N ASP A 68 25.36 -5.43 15.89
CA ASP A 68 26.37 -5.33 14.84
C ASP A 68 25.67 -5.19 13.47
N PRO A 69 26.03 -4.19 12.64
CA PRO A 69 25.50 -4.02 11.28
C PRO A 69 25.55 -5.28 10.41
N LYS A 70 26.50 -6.19 10.63
CA LYS A 70 26.65 -7.45 9.89
C LYS A 70 25.45 -8.40 10.03
N TYR A 71 24.69 -8.29 11.12
CA TYR A 71 23.48 -9.10 11.36
C TYR A 71 22.19 -8.41 10.89
N SER A 72 22.29 -7.33 10.12
CA SER A 72 21.10 -6.70 9.52
C SER A 72 20.49 -7.60 8.45
N ILE A 73 19.16 -7.64 8.40
CA ILE A 73 18.41 -8.42 7.41
C ILE A 73 18.10 -7.50 6.23
N ASP A 74 18.62 -7.86 5.05
CA ASP A 74 18.39 -7.15 3.80
C ASP A 74 17.65 -8.04 2.79
N ILE A 75 17.25 -7.45 1.67
CA ILE A 75 16.51 -8.17 0.62
C ILE A 75 17.30 -9.33 0.00
N TYR A 76 18.62 -9.37 0.13
CA TYR A 76 19.47 -10.37 -0.51
C TYR A 76 19.68 -11.56 0.41
N ASN A 77 19.90 -11.33 1.69
CA ASN A 77 20.06 -12.38 2.69
C ASN A 77 18.71 -12.95 3.17
N ALA A 78 17.61 -12.20 3.04
CA ALA A 78 16.26 -12.66 3.35
C ALA A 78 15.59 -13.39 2.18
N ALA A 79 16.17 -13.33 0.97
CA ALA A 79 15.58 -13.96 -0.20
C ALA A 79 15.60 -15.48 -0.10
N SER A 80 14.53 -16.11 -0.58
CA SER A 80 14.51 -17.54 -0.86
C SER A 80 15.35 -17.86 -2.11
N SER A 81 15.61 -19.15 -2.36
CA SER A 81 16.31 -19.58 -3.58
C SER A 81 15.62 -19.08 -4.86
N ASP A 82 16.41 -18.86 -5.91
CA ASP A 82 15.93 -18.35 -7.21
C ASP A 82 14.78 -19.20 -7.77
N LYS A 83 14.87 -20.52 -7.61
CA LYS A 83 13.82 -21.43 -8.07
C LYS A 83 12.51 -21.21 -7.30
N SER A 84 12.58 -21.07 -5.98
CA SER A 84 11.39 -20.86 -5.14
C SER A 84 10.74 -19.51 -5.40
N ILE A 85 11.52 -18.43 -5.53
CA ILE A 85 10.97 -17.10 -5.80
C ILE A 85 10.33 -17.02 -7.19
N GLN A 86 10.91 -17.69 -8.20
CA GLN A 86 10.30 -17.79 -9.54
C GLN A 86 8.97 -18.53 -9.54
N ILE A 87 8.86 -19.64 -8.78
CA ILE A 87 7.60 -20.39 -8.65
C ILE A 87 6.54 -19.51 -7.96
N MET A 88 6.89 -18.86 -6.85
CA MET A 88 5.97 -17.98 -6.13
C MET A 88 5.53 -16.78 -6.98
N LEU A 89 6.43 -16.19 -7.75
CA LEU A 89 6.11 -15.11 -8.69
C LEU A 89 5.11 -15.58 -9.76
N THR A 90 5.30 -16.78 -10.31
CA THR A 90 4.37 -17.36 -11.29
C THR A 90 2.98 -17.56 -10.69
N ILE A 91 2.91 -18.09 -9.47
CA ILE A 91 1.63 -18.25 -8.75
C ILE A 91 0.99 -16.89 -8.49
N ALA A 92 1.74 -15.90 -8.02
CA ALA A 92 1.23 -14.56 -7.75
C ALA A 92 0.74 -13.85 -9.02
N ALA A 93 1.48 -14.00 -10.14
CA ALA A 93 1.15 -13.41 -11.42
C ALA A 93 -0.18 -13.94 -12.00
N ILE A 94 -0.57 -15.18 -11.69
CA ILE A 94 -1.85 -15.77 -12.10
C ILE A 94 -2.93 -15.55 -11.03
N GLY A 95 -2.60 -15.79 -9.76
CA GLY A 95 -3.53 -15.71 -8.64
C GLY A 95 -4.02 -14.29 -8.36
N ALA A 96 -3.13 -13.30 -8.39
CA ALA A 96 -3.51 -11.91 -8.13
C ALA A 96 -4.56 -11.36 -9.12
N PRO A 97 -4.41 -11.49 -10.46
CA PRO A 97 -5.44 -11.02 -11.38
C PRO A 97 -6.75 -11.81 -11.26
N LEU A 98 -6.71 -13.11 -10.94
CA LEU A 98 -7.93 -13.90 -10.70
C LEU A 98 -8.71 -13.38 -9.48
N VAL A 99 -8.01 -13.14 -8.36
CA VAL A 99 -8.61 -12.60 -7.14
C VAL A 99 -9.16 -11.19 -7.38
N LEU A 100 -8.42 -10.33 -8.08
CA LEU A 100 -8.88 -9.00 -8.45
C LEU A 100 -10.13 -9.05 -9.35
N GLY A 101 -10.15 -9.96 -10.33
CA GLY A 101 -11.29 -10.18 -11.23
C GLY A 101 -12.54 -10.60 -10.47
N TYR A 102 -12.42 -11.59 -9.56
CA TYR A 102 -13.53 -12.02 -8.72
C TYR A 102 -14.02 -10.91 -7.79
N THR A 103 -13.09 -10.19 -7.14
CA THR A 103 -13.42 -9.06 -6.26
C THR A 103 -14.19 -7.98 -7.04
N LEU A 104 -13.74 -7.62 -8.24
CA LEU A 104 -14.41 -6.66 -9.09
C LEU A 104 -15.82 -7.14 -9.51
N PHE A 105 -15.96 -8.42 -9.85
CA PHE A 105 -17.25 -9.02 -10.17
C PHE A 105 -18.23 -8.91 -9.00
N VAL A 106 -17.81 -9.30 -7.79
CA VAL A 106 -18.65 -9.21 -6.58
C VAL A 106 -19.05 -7.77 -6.30
N TYR A 107 -18.10 -6.83 -6.30
CA TYR A 107 -18.40 -5.41 -6.09
C TYR A 107 -19.33 -4.83 -7.15
N ARG A 108 -19.25 -5.32 -8.40
CA ARG A 108 -20.15 -4.90 -9.48
C ARG A 108 -21.54 -5.49 -9.29
N THR A 109 -21.65 -6.75 -8.90
CA THR A 109 -22.92 -7.46 -8.67
C THR A 109 -23.69 -6.85 -7.49
N PHE A 110 -23.02 -6.56 -6.38
CA PHE A 110 -23.64 -5.96 -5.19
C PHE A 110 -23.59 -4.42 -5.19
N ARG A 111 -23.43 -3.79 -6.36
CA ARG A 111 -23.38 -2.34 -6.44
C ARG A 111 -24.77 -1.75 -6.21
N GLY A 112 -24.93 -1.02 -5.13
CA GLY A 112 -26.18 -0.31 -4.82
C GLY A 112 -26.13 0.31 -3.43
N LYS A 113 -27.08 1.21 -3.15
CA LYS A 113 -27.30 1.65 -1.77
C LYS A 113 -28.19 0.61 -1.09
N VAL A 114 -27.81 0.19 0.10
CA VAL A 114 -28.69 -0.62 0.96
C VAL A 114 -29.91 0.25 1.30
N LYS A 115 -31.11 -0.28 1.05
CA LYS A 115 -32.37 0.31 1.49
C LYS A 115 -32.81 -0.46 2.73
N LEU A 116 -33.11 0.26 3.79
CA LEU A 116 -33.71 -0.33 4.99
C LEU A 116 -35.19 -0.59 4.71
N ASP A 117 -35.64 -1.78 5.06
CA ASP A 117 -37.02 -2.25 5.04
C ASP A 117 -37.52 -2.48 6.48
N GLU A 118 -38.82 -2.67 6.68
CA GLU A 118 -39.44 -2.98 7.99
C GLU A 118 -38.85 -4.23 8.64
N THR A 119 -38.19 -5.09 7.87
CA THR A 119 -37.48 -6.29 8.33
C THR A 119 -35.97 -6.09 8.58
N SER A 120 -35.45 -4.87 8.38
CA SER A 120 -34.04 -4.55 8.65
C SER A 120 -33.82 -4.32 10.15
N TYR A 121 -32.96 -5.15 10.77
CA TYR A 121 -32.56 -5.04 12.19
C TYR A 121 -31.78 -3.78 12.50
#